data_AF-A0A8R1I1Y2-F1
#
_entry.id   AF-A0A8R1I1Y2-F1
#
_cell.length_a   1.000
_cell.length_b   1.000
_cell.length_c   1.000
_cell.angle_alpha   90.00
_cell.angle_beta   90.00
_cell.angle_gamma   90.00
#
_symmetry.space_group_name_H-M   'P 1'
#
loop_
_entity.id
_entity.type
_entity.pdbx_description
1 polymer ?
#
loop_
_entity_poly.entity_id
_entity_poly.type
_entity_poly.pdbx_seq_one_letter_code
_entity_poly.pdbx_strand_id
1 'polypeptide(L)'
;MNFFKRKFSFSEDEGEAAAMDDVSGPPSSFSFQSIANKVSNTISAPTSPAKSRESLAAALERSLNHDRSRGEPVMKDAKVLLVIDSHHVDWSKYFRNQTEFPIRVEQGDINEIDVMCTEKTCTVELNQPGKDVRMFTPSAVFMGAGATRCAQMKTITRAFIAAHVPFLNSHTSSVAFLDKNNLKKQLKKITLSDGASIPMLPIVHYPHFHKFHQNQSGTYPLVVSVNEGFQGIGKIKVNNHEELCDVEGMLQIMSKGDTEVEVQPYVDAKYDLHVQKVGHEYKTFIRRGICKHWKSNVGSSVLEQIQTNERHKKYLKAITDHVGPMQICSIDILVSKEGREFVHDVNDVMAYFGESAEDDRRAASLLLRALMAPRIVTSPVTTENGVSHPHIPSEAPSTSTNGHHHGPRRLPPQPTTSQHLPRVGNDDKIETHHHKGNYAPPPPIPRAASRESISYVDDTMGQLKRTFAGFFGE
;
A
#
# COMPACT_ATOMS: atom_id res chain seq x y z
N MET A 1 -31.35 -47.68 33.22
CA MET A 1 -31.22 -47.17 34.60
C MET A 1 -29.84 -47.55 35.14
N ASN A 2 -29.39 -46.90 36.21
CA ASN A 2 -28.07 -47.07 36.84
C ASN A 2 -27.98 -48.43 37.60
N PHE A 3 -26.87 -48.93 38.16
CA PHE A 3 -25.66 -48.30 38.72
C PHE A 3 -24.40 -49.20 38.66
N PHE A 4 -23.23 -48.55 38.60
CA PHE A 4 -21.94 -48.86 39.28
C PHE A 4 -21.68 -50.24 39.93
N LYS A 5 -20.47 -50.77 39.69
CA LYS A 5 -19.37 -50.77 40.69
C LYS A 5 -17.98 -51.06 40.09
N ARG A 6 -16.92 -50.70 40.83
CA ARG A 6 -15.49 -50.84 40.47
C ARG A 6 -14.86 -52.05 41.20
N LYS A 7 -13.75 -52.59 40.70
CA LYS A 7 -12.46 -52.59 41.43
C LYS A 7 -11.26 -52.97 40.55
N PHE A 8 -10.07 -52.74 41.10
CA PHE A 8 -8.75 -52.94 40.48
C PHE A 8 -8.15 -54.32 40.78
N SER A 9 -7.22 -54.75 39.93
CA SER A 9 -6.02 -55.49 40.33
C SER A 9 -4.88 -55.17 39.36
N PHE A 10 -3.81 -54.54 39.85
CA PHE A 10 -2.49 -54.56 39.21
C PHE A 10 -1.59 -55.39 40.14
N SER A 11 -0.72 -56.20 39.57
CA SER A 11 0.33 -56.93 40.28
C SER A 11 1.68 -56.35 39.89
N GLU A 12 2.53 -56.11 40.88
CA GLU A 12 3.94 -55.80 40.69
C GLU A 12 4.70 -57.08 40.26
N ASP A 13 5.80 -56.91 39.53
CA ASP A 13 6.90 -57.87 39.46
C ASP A 13 8.19 -57.09 39.20
N GLU A 14 9.28 -57.42 39.88
CA GLU A 14 10.56 -56.70 39.79
C GLU A 14 11.56 -57.47 38.91
N GLY A 15 12.39 -56.74 38.16
CA GLY A 15 13.44 -57.33 37.31
C GLY A 15 14.60 -56.35 37.14
N GLU A 16 15.80 -56.77 37.54
CA GLU A 16 16.91 -55.88 37.84
C GLU A 16 17.96 -55.74 36.70
N ALA A 17 18.73 -54.65 36.79
CA ALA A 17 20.09 -54.47 36.26
C ALA A 17 20.34 -54.50 34.73
N ALA A 18 20.65 -53.31 34.18
CA ALA A 18 21.93 -53.05 33.49
C ALA A 18 22.16 -51.53 33.33
N ALA A 19 23.41 -51.07 33.48
CA ALA A 19 23.83 -49.71 33.16
C ALA A 19 24.97 -49.74 32.12
N MET A 20 24.88 -48.92 31.08
CA MET A 20 25.95 -48.64 30.12
C MET A 20 25.86 -47.19 29.61
N ASP A 21 26.96 -46.72 29.03
CA ASP A 21 27.32 -45.30 28.92
C ASP A 21 26.69 -44.50 27.76
N ASP A 22 26.86 -43.17 27.89
CA ASP A 22 26.38 -42.09 27.04
C ASP A 22 26.97 -42.11 25.60
N VAL A 23 26.10 -41.86 24.61
CA VAL A 23 26.51 -41.44 23.24
C VAL A 23 25.56 -40.34 22.77
N SER A 24 26.13 -39.17 22.50
CA SER A 24 25.41 -37.91 22.29
C SER A 24 24.53 -37.86 21.03
N GLY A 25 23.26 -37.46 21.21
CA GLY A 25 22.38 -36.96 20.15
C GLY A 25 21.72 -35.62 20.55
N PRO A 26 21.46 -34.69 19.61
CA PRO A 26 20.96 -33.35 19.96
C PRO A 26 19.47 -33.37 20.37
N PRO A 27 19.09 -32.79 21.53
CA PRO A 27 17.73 -32.89 22.06
C PRO A 27 16.74 -31.96 21.33
N SER A 28 15.93 -32.51 20.43
CA SER A 28 14.78 -31.83 19.83
C SER A 28 13.56 -31.84 20.75
N SER A 29 13.53 -30.97 21.77
CA SER A 29 12.38 -30.84 22.68
C SER A 29 12.11 -29.39 23.09
N PHE A 30 11.03 -28.81 22.57
CA PHE A 30 10.42 -27.59 23.10
C PHE A 30 9.08 -27.97 23.74
N SER A 31 9.08 -28.16 25.06
CA SER A 31 7.87 -28.52 25.82
C SER A 31 7.00 -27.29 26.12
N PHE A 32 5.68 -27.44 25.93
CA PHE A 32 4.68 -26.40 26.23
C PHE A 32 4.55 -26.06 27.73
N GLN A 33 5.02 -26.92 28.65
CA GLN A 33 4.93 -26.70 30.10
C GLN A 33 5.54 -25.36 30.56
N SER A 34 6.60 -24.87 29.92
CA SER A 34 7.37 -23.70 30.38
C SER A 34 6.63 -22.36 30.25
N ILE A 35 5.49 -22.31 29.53
CA ILE A 35 4.67 -21.10 29.39
C ILE A 35 3.61 -21.01 30.50
N ALA A 36 3.11 -22.15 31.00
CA ALA A 36 2.05 -22.18 32.02
C ALA A 36 2.50 -21.60 33.37
N ASN A 37 3.73 -21.90 33.80
CA ASN A 37 4.24 -21.52 35.12
C ASN A 37 4.74 -20.05 35.24
N LYS A 38 4.50 -19.19 34.24
CA LYS A 38 4.84 -17.76 34.29
C LYS A 38 3.64 -16.81 34.42
N VAL A 39 2.41 -17.32 34.48
CA VAL A 39 1.18 -16.52 34.62
C VAL A 39 0.53 -16.73 36.00
N SER A 40 1.31 -16.51 37.07
CA SER A 40 0.84 -16.54 38.47
C SER A 40 1.80 -15.81 39.40
N ASN A 41 1.83 -14.46 39.35
CA ASN A 41 2.10 -13.52 40.47
C ASN A 41 2.44 -12.08 40.00
N THR A 42 1.52 -11.39 39.32
CA THR A 42 1.58 -9.91 39.13
C THR A 42 0.18 -9.29 38.99
N ILE A 43 -0.64 -9.39 40.04
CA ILE A 43 -1.83 -8.52 40.18
C ILE A 43 -1.53 -7.50 41.28
N SER A 44 -1.21 -6.27 40.86
CA SER A 44 -1.11 -5.10 41.74
C SER A 44 -1.95 -3.98 41.12
N ALA A 45 -2.81 -3.37 41.94
CA ALA A 45 -3.84 -2.45 41.46
C ALA A 45 -3.25 -1.09 41.03
N PRO A 46 -3.84 -0.41 40.02
CA PRO A 46 -3.38 0.90 39.59
C PRO A 46 -3.59 1.94 40.70
N THR A 47 -2.51 2.62 41.10
CA THR A 47 -2.55 3.66 42.14
C THR A 47 -3.16 4.95 41.58
N SER A 48 -4.21 5.48 42.20
CA SER A 48 -4.94 6.64 41.69
C SER A 48 -4.14 7.96 41.83
N PRO A 49 -4.06 8.79 40.78
CA PRO A 49 -3.66 10.19 40.91
C PRO A 49 -4.73 10.96 41.68
N ALA A 50 -4.36 11.62 42.78
CA ALA A 50 -5.32 12.31 43.64
C ALA A 50 -5.50 13.79 43.25
N LYS A 51 -6.76 14.25 43.19
CA LYS A 51 -7.21 15.65 43.24
C LYS A 51 -6.96 16.53 41.99
N SER A 52 -7.72 16.29 40.93
CA SER A 52 -8.58 17.36 40.39
C SER A 52 -10.04 16.97 40.62
N ARG A 53 -10.93 17.93 40.92
CA ARG A 53 -12.32 17.65 41.35
C ARG A 53 -13.33 18.00 40.27
N GLU A 54 -13.06 17.55 39.05
CA GLU A 54 -13.89 17.82 37.89
C GLU A 54 -14.96 16.74 37.73
N SER A 55 -16.20 17.14 37.51
CA SER A 55 -17.31 16.20 37.27
C SER A 55 -17.09 15.47 35.95
N LEU A 56 -17.46 14.17 35.89
CA LEU A 56 -17.46 13.41 34.64
C LEU A 56 -18.33 14.10 33.57
N ALA A 57 -19.43 14.76 33.99
CA ALA A 57 -20.25 15.57 33.10
C ALA A 57 -19.50 16.79 32.56
N ALA A 58 -18.71 17.50 33.38
CA ALA A 58 -17.91 18.65 32.93
C ALA A 58 -16.76 18.23 32.00
N ALA A 59 -16.19 17.03 32.19
CA ALA A 59 -15.24 16.45 31.25
C ALA A 59 -15.91 16.09 29.90
N LEU A 60 -17.13 15.52 29.95
CA LEU A 60 -17.91 15.19 28.76
C LEU A 60 -18.34 16.47 28.01
N GLU A 61 -18.84 17.49 28.73
CA GLU A 61 -19.20 18.79 28.18
C GLU A 61 -18.02 19.49 27.53
N ARG A 62 -16.80 19.42 28.10
CA ARG A 62 -15.59 19.93 27.43
C ARG A 62 -15.30 19.16 26.15
N SER A 63 -15.40 17.83 26.17
CA SER A 63 -15.19 17.00 24.98
C SER A 63 -16.19 17.36 23.86
N LEU A 64 -17.48 17.47 24.20
CA LEU A 64 -18.56 17.80 23.28
C LEU A 64 -18.50 19.27 22.79
N ASN A 65 -18.06 20.21 23.62
CA ASN A 65 -17.90 21.60 23.24
C ASN A 65 -16.64 21.84 22.38
N HIS A 66 -15.57 21.04 22.54
CA HIS A 66 -14.42 21.07 21.63
C HIS A 66 -14.81 20.55 20.24
N ASP A 67 -15.62 19.48 20.19
CA ASP A 67 -16.06 18.80 18.97
C ASP A 67 -17.09 19.60 18.14
N ARG A 68 -17.83 20.54 18.77
CA ARG A 68 -18.99 21.20 18.14
C ARG A 68 -18.90 22.72 17.96
N SER A 69 -17.78 23.37 18.30
CA SER A 69 -17.66 24.85 18.25
C SER A 69 -16.41 25.40 17.55
N ARG A 70 -15.51 24.54 17.06
CA ARG A 70 -14.37 24.94 16.22
C ARG A 70 -14.34 24.13 14.93
N GLY A 71 -14.73 24.77 13.83
CA GLY A 71 -14.03 24.50 12.58
C GLY A 71 -12.55 24.83 12.79
N GLU A 72 -11.64 24.05 12.21
CA GLU A 72 -10.21 24.25 12.45
C GLU A 72 -9.81 25.71 12.19
N PRO A 73 -9.04 26.35 13.09
CA PRO A 73 -8.58 27.71 12.86
C PRO A 73 -7.73 27.70 11.59
N VAL A 74 -8.21 28.35 10.53
CA VAL A 74 -7.56 28.36 9.21
C VAL A 74 -6.13 28.85 9.39
N MET A 75 -5.19 27.90 9.39
CA MET A 75 -3.78 28.18 9.60
C MET A 75 -3.26 28.88 8.35
N LYS A 76 -3.27 30.21 8.39
CA LYS A 76 -2.65 31.04 7.36
C LYS A 76 -1.21 30.57 7.16
N ASP A 77 -0.83 30.47 5.90
CA ASP A 77 0.50 30.06 5.43
C ASP A 77 0.91 28.61 5.82
N ALA A 78 -0.02 27.77 6.27
CA ALA A 78 0.23 26.34 6.47
C ALA A 78 0.36 25.57 5.16
N LYS A 79 1.43 24.78 5.04
CA LYS A 79 1.61 23.86 3.91
C LYS A 79 0.61 22.71 4.02
N VAL A 80 -0.01 22.34 2.90
CA VAL A 80 -1.06 21.31 2.89
C VAL A 80 -0.46 19.95 2.60
N LEU A 81 -0.64 19.00 3.50
CA LEU A 81 -0.29 17.59 3.31
C LEU A 81 -1.57 16.80 3.02
N LEU A 82 -1.70 16.23 1.82
CA LEU A 82 -2.71 15.21 1.56
C LEU A 82 -2.23 13.87 2.13
N VAL A 83 -3.07 13.21 2.91
CA VAL A 83 -2.87 11.82 3.36
C VAL A 83 -3.97 10.95 2.77
N ILE A 84 -3.59 10.01 1.92
CA ILE A 84 -4.49 8.99 1.36
C ILE A 84 -4.38 7.74 2.23
N ASP A 85 -5.17 7.69 3.31
CA ASP A 85 -5.16 6.58 4.27
C ASP A 85 -6.46 6.48 5.08
N SER A 86 -6.73 5.30 5.61
CA SER A 86 -7.96 4.99 6.33
C SER A 86 -8.17 5.87 7.58
N HIS A 87 -9.40 6.35 7.77
CA HIS A 87 -9.85 7.13 8.94
C HIS A 87 -9.66 6.45 10.30
N HIS A 88 -9.31 5.15 10.34
CA HIS A 88 -8.89 4.47 11.56
C HIS A 88 -7.56 5.02 12.15
N VAL A 89 -6.78 5.76 11.36
CA VAL A 89 -5.57 6.45 11.82
C VAL A 89 -5.76 7.95 11.63
N ASP A 90 -5.97 8.69 12.74
CA ASP A 90 -5.81 10.15 12.74
C ASP A 90 -4.35 10.49 12.45
N TRP A 91 -4.03 10.93 11.23
CA TRP A 91 -2.69 11.39 10.89
C TRP A 91 -2.41 12.81 11.36
N SER A 92 -3.43 13.65 11.59
CA SER A 92 -3.24 15.04 12.03
C SER A 92 -2.49 15.11 13.36
N LYS A 93 -2.73 14.15 14.28
CA LYS A 93 -2.07 14.11 15.61
C LYS A 93 -0.55 14.14 15.55
N TYR A 94 0.07 13.57 14.51
CA TYR A 94 1.54 13.56 14.36
C TYR A 94 2.12 14.91 13.92
N PHE A 95 1.28 15.82 13.43
CA PHE A 95 1.69 17.13 12.92
C PHE A 95 1.31 18.30 13.84
N ARG A 96 0.46 18.08 14.85
CA ARG A 96 -0.01 19.10 15.83
C ARG A 96 1.11 19.81 16.59
N ASN A 97 2.25 19.16 16.81
CA ASN A 97 3.40 19.80 17.46
C ASN A 97 4.02 20.86 16.52
N GLN A 98 4.06 22.11 16.99
CA GLN A 98 4.64 23.21 16.24
C GLN A 98 6.15 23.00 16.05
N THR A 99 6.60 23.23 14.82
CA THR A 99 8.01 23.27 14.41
C THR A 99 8.20 24.49 13.52
N GLU A 100 9.30 24.59 12.79
CA GLU A 100 9.68 25.70 11.89
C GLU A 100 8.58 26.24 10.97
N PHE A 101 7.60 25.41 10.57
CA PHE A 101 6.43 25.84 9.79
C PHE A 101 5.18 25.00 10.11
N PRO A 102 3.97 25.60 9.99
CA PRO A 102 2.71 24.89 10.17
C PRO A 102 2.39 23.98 8.96
N ILE A 103 1.79 22.82 9.26
CA ILE A 103 1.28 21.86 8.28
C ILE A 103 -0.20 21.62 8.57
N ARG A 104 -1.06 21.84 7.57
CA ARG A 104 -2.46 21.38 7.59
C ARG A 104 -2.52 19.99 6.97
N VAL A 105 -3.06 19.02 7.70
CA VAL A 105 -3.27 17.67 7.18
C VAL A 105 -4.69 17.57 6.63
N GLU A 106 -4.80 17.28 5.34
CA GLU A 106 -6.04 16.87 4.70
C GLU A 106 -5.99 15.36 4.49
N GLN A 107 -6.87 14.61 5.15
CA GLN A 107 -6.89 13.15 5.09
C GLN A 107 -8.17 12.64 4.45
N GLY A 108 -8.07 11.64 3.58
CA GLY A 108 -9.19 10.94 2.97
C GLY A 108 -8.87 9.50 2.57
N ASP A 109 -9.92 8.68 2.40
CA ASP A 109 -9.80 7.42 1.67
C ASP A 109 -9.66 7.69 0.16
N ILE A 110 -9.07 6.76 -0.60
CA ILE A 110 -8.89 6.94 -2.05
C ILE A 110 -10.21 7.12 -2.81
N ASN A 111 -11.32 6.59 -2.29
CA ASN A 111 -12.65 6.73 -2.91
C ASN A 111 -13.34 8.07 -2.57
N GLU A 112 -12.74 8.91 -1.72
CA GLU A 112 -13.21 10.27 -1.36
C GLU A 112 -12.51 11.37 -2.17
N ILE A 113 -11.60 11.00 -3.08
CA ILE A 113 -10.63 11.91 -3.72
C ILE A 113 -10.84 11.92 -5.24
N ASP A 114 -11.04 13.13 -5.79
CA ASP A 114 -10.87 13.39 -7.23
C ASP A 114 -9.75 14.42 -7.46
N VAL A 115 -9.13 14.41 -8.65
CA VAL A 115 -7.94 15.21 -8.96
C VAL A 115 -7.99 15.85 -10.35
N MET A 116 -7.84 17.17 -10.38
CA MET A 116 -7.65 17.96 -11.59
C MET A 116 -6.18 18.41 -11.67
N CYS A 117 -5.40 17.81 -12.58
CA CYS A 117 -4.00 18.19 -12.80
C CYS A 117 -3.78 19.03 -14.06
N THR A 118 -2.87 19.99 -13.95
CA THR A 118 -2.17 20.66 -15.06
C THR A 118 -0.69 20.31 -14.99
N GLU A 119 0.11 20.77 -15.96
CA GLU A 119 1.59 20.67 -15.94
C GLU A 119 2.26 21.28 -14.69
N LYS A 120 1.54 22.10 -13.90
CA LYS A 120 2.11 22.92 -12.82
C LYS A 120 1.36 22.85 -11.50
N THR A 121 0.15 22.28 -11.48
CA THR A 121 -0.74 22.28 -10.32
C THR A 121 -1.61 21.02 -10.30
N CYS A 122 -1.75 20.38 -9.14
CA CYS A 122 -2.84 19.45 -8.89
C CYS A 122 -3.83 20.10 -7.93
N THR A 123 -5.10 20.20 -8.30
CA THR A 123 -6.19 20.50 -7.39
C THR A 123 -6.84 19.19 -6.98
N VAL A 124 -7.00 18.99 -5.69
CA VAL A 124 -7.68 17.86 -5.08
C VAL A 124 -9.06 18.32 -4.66
N GLU A 125 -10.09 17.56 -5.03
CA GLU A 125 -11.40 17.63 -4.40
C GLU A 125 -11.52 16.47 -3.40
N LEU A 126 -11.88 16.79 -2.16
CA LEU A 126 -12.07 15.83 -1.07
C LEU A 126 -13.54 15.85 -0.64
N ASN A 127 -14.26 14.80 -1.04
CA ASN A 127 -15.69 14.63 -0.83
C ASN A 127 -15.93 13.56 0.24
N GLN A 128 -16.20 14.01 1.48
CA GLN A 128 -16.38 13.12 2.63
C GLN A 128 -17.86 12.99 3.01
N PRO A 129 -18.40 11.76 3.16
CA PRO A 129 -19.78 11.54 3.55
C PRO A 129 -20.16 12.31 4.83
N GLY A 130 -21.11 13.23 4.72
CA GLY A 130 -21.57 14.06 5.85
C GLY A 130 -20.72 15.28 6.18
N LYS A 131 -19.77 15.68 5.31
CA LYS A 131 -19.02 16.94 5.40
C LYS A 131 -19.18 17.76 4.11
N ASP A 132 -18.88 19.05 4.19
CA ASP A 132 -18.74 19.89 3.00
C ASP A 132 -17.57 19.43 2.13
N VAL A 133 -17.75 19.53 0.81
CA VAL A 133 -16.69 19.23 -0.19
C VAL A 133 -15.57 20.26 -0.07
N ARG A 134 -14.32 19.81 -0.02
CA ARG A 134 -13.15 20.67 0.20
C ARG A 134 -12.18 20.59 -0.98
N MET A 135 -11.90 21.73 -1.60
CA MET A 135 -10.93 21.85 -2.70
C MET A 135 -9.62 22.48 -2.21
N PHE A 136 -8.47 21.93 -2.60
CA PHE A 136 -7.16 22.48 -2.25
C PHE A 136 -6.04 21.99 -3.20
N THR A 137 -4.91 22.70 -3.21
CA THR A 137 -3.66 22.25 -3.85
C THR A 137 -2.73 21.69 -2.76
N PRO A 138 -2.40 20.38 -2.76
CA PRO A 138 -1.45 19.83 -1.79
C PRO A 138 -0.04 20.35 -2.04
N SER A 139 0.66 20.72 -0.96
CA SER A 139 2.10 21.00 -0.97
C SER A 139 2.94 19.71 -0.91
N ALA A 140 2.35 18.61 -0.40
CA ALA A 140 2.85 17.26 -0.56
C ALA A 140 1.71 16.22 -0.44
N VAL A 141 1.95 14.98 -0.90
CA VAL A 141 1.06 13.84 -0.72
C VAL A 141 1.77 12.71 0.04
N PHE A 142 1.02 11.95 0.84
CA PHE A 142 1.43 10.67 1.40
C PHE A 142 0.38 9.60 1.06
N MET A 143 0.84 8.43 0.63
CA MET A 143 0.00 7.27 0.33
C MET A 143 0.18 6.23 1.46
N GLY A 144 -0.81 6.13 2.34
CA GLY A 144 -0.86 5.17 3.44
C GLY A 144 -1.56 3.87 3.05
N ALA A 145 -1.75 2.95 4.00
CA ALA A 145 -2.22 1.59 3.75
C ALA A 145 -3.65 1.48 3.16
N GLY A 146 -4.46 2.54 3.24
CA GLY A 146 -5.74 2.65 2.52
C GLY A 146 -5.60 2.87 1.00
N ALA A 147 -4.51 3.47 0.53
CA ALA A 147 -4.30 3.87 -0.86
C ALA A 147 -4.35 2.69 -1.87
N THR A 148 -3.91 1.51 -1.46
CA THR A 148 -3.80 0.29 -2.29
C THR A 148 -5.14 -0.35 -2.70
N ARG A 149 -6.28 0.25 -2.33
CA ARG A 149 -7.60 -0.39 -2.40
C ARG A 149 -8.43 -0.07 -3.66
N CYS A 150 -7.99 0.82 -4.55
CA CYS A 150 -8.76 1.25 -5.72
C CYS A 150 -7.93 1.28 -7.02
N ALA A 151 -8.54 0.84 -8.12
CA ALA A 151 -7.93 0.87 -9.47
C ALA A 151 -7.57 2.30 -9.93
N GLN A 152 -8.28 3.32 -9.44
CA GLN A 152 -8.03 4.73 -9.74
C GLN A 152 -6.67 5.22 -9.21
N MET A 153 -6.07 4.53 -8.23
CA MET A 153 -4.77 4.88 -7.64
C MET A 153 -3.67 5.07 -8.69
N LYS A 154 -3.63 4.24 -9.74
CA LYS A 154 -2.65 4.37 -10.83
C LYS A 154 -2.83 5.66 -11.63
N THR A 155 -4.05 6.16 -11.77
CA THR A 155 -4.36 7.42 -12.47
C THR A 155 -4.09 8.63 -11.58
N ILE A 156 -4.53 8.58 -10.31
CA ILE A 156 -4.32 9.63 -9.31
C ILE A 156 -2.83 9.84 -9.02
N THR A 157 -2.04 8.76 -8.91
CA THR A 157 -0.57 8.84 -8.77
C THR A 157 0.08 9.51 -10.00
N ARG A 158 -0.38 9.18 -11.22
CA ARG A 158 0.11 9.83 -12.45
C ARG A 158 -0.20 11.33 -12.47
N ALA A 159 -1.37 11.75 -11.98
CA ALA A 159 -1.73 13.16 -11.86
C ALA A 159 -0.80 13.94 -10.89
N PHE A 160 -0.45 13.35 -9.74
CA PHE A 160 0.52 13.95 -8.81
C PHE A 160 1.93 14.02 -9.40
N ILE A 161 2.38 13.00 -10.14
CA ILE A 161 3.67 13.00 -10.84
C ILE A 161 3.70 14.10 -11.92
N ALA A 162 2.65 14.19 -12.75
CA ALA A 162 2.56 15.14 -13.86
C ALA A 162 2.53 16.61 -13.41
N ALA A 163 1.89 16.89 -12.27
CA ALA A 163 1.91 18.20 -11.62
C ALA A 163 3.14 18.42 -10.71
N HIS A 164 4.13 17.52 -10.75
CA HIS A 164 5.36 17.52 -9.94
C HIS A 164 5.14 17.67 -8.42
N VAL A 165 4.01 17.20 -7.89
CA VAL A 165 3.69 17.30 -6.46
C VAL A 165 4.68 16.45 -5.66
N PRO A 166 5.32 17.00 -4.61
CA PRO A 166 6.19 16.22 -3.73
C PRO A 166 5.41 15.10 -3.05
N PHE A 167 5.91 13.87 -3.08
CA PHE A 167 5.39 12.80 -2.26
C PHE A 167 6.50 11.86 -1.79
N LEU A 168 6.13 10.92 -0.93
CA LEU A 168 6.98 9.84 -0.45
C LEU A 168 6.33 8.53 -0.95
N ASN A 169 7.00 7.67 -1.72
CA ASN A 169 8.44 7.67 -2.09
C ASN A 169 8.78 8.59 -3.29
N SER A 170 9.99 8.48 -3.86
CA SER A 170 10.39 9.27 -5.03
C SER A 170 9.52 9.00 -6.26
N HIS A 171 9.37 10.01 -7.13
CA HIS A 171 8.62 9.88 -8.40
C HIS A 171 9.11 8.70 -9.25
N THR A 172 10.43 8.45 -9.34
CA THR A 172 10.98 7.31 -10.09
C THR A 172 10.51 5.98 -9.51
N SER A 173 10.49 5.87 -8.17
CA SER A 173 10.07 4.64 -7.51
C SER A 173 8.59 4.38 -7.73
N SER A 174 7.69 5.33 -7.46
CA SER A 174 6.26 5.08 -7.67
C SER A 174 5.90 4.89 -9.15
N VAL A 175 6.62 5.49 -10.11
CA VAL A 175 6.48 5.14 -11.55
C VAL A 175 6.77 3.65 -11.79
N ALA A 176 7.79 3.07 -11.16
CA ALA A 176 8.09 1.65 -11.26
C ALA A 176 7.02 0.76 -10.58
N PHE A 177 6.37 1.25 -9.51
CA PHE A 177 5.29 0.52 -8.83
C PHE A 177 3.92 0.62 -9.54
N LEU A 178 3.73 1.54 -10.51
CA LEU A 178 2.54 1.55 -11.38
C LEU A 178 2.41 0.28 -12.24
N ASP A 179 3.49 -0.48 -12.42
CA ASP A 179 3.55 -1.78 -13.11
C ASP A 179 4.34 -2.77 -12.23
N LYS A 180 3.75 -3.10 -11.07
CA LYS A 180 4.35 -3.98 -10.05
C LYS A 180 4.64 -5.38 -10.61
N ASN A 181 3.85 -5.86 -11.57
CA ASN A 181 4.02 -7.17 -12.20
C ASN A 181 5.19 -7.21 -13.20
N ASN A 182 5.52 -6.12 -13.88
CA ASN A 182 6.78 -6.01 -14.65
C ASN A 182 7.98 -5.72 -13.74
N LEU A 183 7.81 -4.89 -12.69
CA LEU A 183 8.86 -4.64 -11.70
C LEU A 183 9.41 -5.96 -11.13
N LYS A 184 8.55 -6.91 -10.72
CA LYS A 184 8.98 -8.25 -10.28
C LYS A 184 9.87 -8.98 -11.30
N LYS A 185 9.57 -8.88 -12.61
CA LYS A 185 10.37 -9.47 -13.70
C LYS A 185 11.74 -8.79 -13.86
N GLN A 186 11.84 -7.51 -13.48
CA GLN A 186 13.10 -6.77 -13.47
C GLN A 186 13.93 -7.10 -12.22
N LEU A 187 13.31 -7.08 -11.03
CA LEU A 187 13.98 -7.38 -9.75
C LEU A 187 14.61 -8.78 -9.74
N LYS A 188 13.97 -9.77 -10.39
CA LYS A 188 14.54 -11.12 -10.56
C LYS A 188 15.85 -11.17 -11.37
N LYS A 189 16.16 -10.14 -12.15
CA LYS A 189 17.41 -10.01 -12.92
C LYS A 189 18.53 -9.29 -12.15
N ILE A 190 18.24 -8.75 -10.96
CA ILE A 190 19.23 -8.02 -10.16
C ILE A 190 20.22 -9.00 -9.53
N THR A 191 21.50 -8.79 -9.83
CA THR A 191 22.63 -9.37 -9.11
C THR A 191 23.03 -8.44 -7.97
N LEU A 192 23.13 -9.00 -6.76
CA LEU A 192 23.56 -8.32 -5.55
C LEU A 192 25.09 -8.15 -5.53
N SER A 193 25.61 -7.33 -4.61
CA SER A 193 27.05 -7.02 -4.51
C SER A 193 27.95 -8.23 -4.18
N ASP A 194 27.36 -9.36 -3.78
CA ASP A 194 28.02 -10.64 -3.49
C ASP A 194 27.77 -11.70 -4.58
N GLY A 195 27.22 -11.31 -5.74
CA GLY A 195 26.95 -12.20 -6.87
C GLY A 195 25.66 -13.03 -6.75
N ALA A 196 24.99 -13.02 -5.59
CA ALA A 196 23.70 -13.69 -5.43
C ALA A 196 22.57 -12.91 -6.12
N SER A 197 21.46 -13.56 -6.43
CA SER A 197 20.23 -12.90 -6.87
C SER A 197 19.22 -12.75 -5.72
N ILE A 198 18.24 -11.85 -5.88
CA ILE A 198 17.05 -11.85 -5.02
C ILE A 198 16.27 -13.16 -5.27
N PRO A 199 15.95 -13.98 -4.25
CA PRO A 199 15.34 -15.29 -4.45
C PRO A 199 13.84 -15.15 -4.75
N MET A 200 13.49 -14.82 -5.99
CA MET A 200 12.10 -14.70 -6.44
C MET A 200 11.63 -15.96 -7.15
N LEU A 201 10.37 -16.36 -6.91
CA LEU A 201 9.72 -17.47 -7.61
C LEU A 201 9.75 -17.29 -9.14
N PRO A 202 9.67 -18.37 -9.94
CA PRO A 202 9.33 -18.23 -11.35
C PRO A 202 7.89 -17.71 -11.46
N ILE A 203 7.70 -16.67 -12.26
CA ILE A 203 6.41 -16.01 -12.48
C ILE A 203 6.07 -16.11 -13.96
N VAL A 204 4.90 -16.63 -14.28
CA VAL A 204 4.32 -16.60 -15.63
C VAL A 204 3.17 -15.62 -15.62
N HIS A 205 3.41 -14.42 -16.13
CA HIS A 205 2.44 -13.33 -16.17
C HIS A 205 1.80 -13.24 -17.56
N TYR A 206 0.47 -13.33 -17.59
CA TYR A 206 -0.44 -13.06 -18.70
C TYR A 206 -0.99 -11.62 -18.58
N PRO A 207 -0.50 -10.63 -19.35
CA PRO A 207 -0.96 -9.22 -19.24
C PRO A 207 -2.36 -8.99 -19.80
N HIS A 208 -2.88 -9.96 -20.54
CA HIS A 208 -4.26 -10.05 -20.98
C HIS A 208 -4.64 -11.53 -20.91
N PHE A 209 -5.47 -11.91 -19.94
CA PHE A 209 -5.82 -13.33 -19.76
C PHE A 209 -6.85 -13.80 -20.78
N HIS A 210 -6.50 -14.88 -21.48
CA HIS A 210 -7.38 -15.59 -22.41
C HIS A 210 -7.47 -17.09 -22.08
N LYS A 211 -6.32 -17.72 -21.80
CA LYS A 211 -6.17 -19.12 -21.36
C LYS A 211 -4.79 -19.35 -20.74
N PHE A 212 -4.64 -20.41 -19.95
CA PHE A 212 -3.34 -20.92 -19.54
C PHE A 212 -2.65 -21.68 -20.71
N HIS A 213 -1.33 -21.81 -20.62
CA HIS A 213 -0.55 -22.57 -21.60
C HIS A 213 -0.21 -23.93 -21.00
N GLN A 214 -0.36 -25.02 -21.78
CA GLN A 214 -0.23 -26.41 -21.32
C GLN A 214 1.08 -26.71 -20.56
N ASN A 215 2.16 -25.99 -20.87
CA ASN A 215 3.46 -26.12 -20.19
C ASN A 215 3.45 -25.69 -18.71
N GLN A 216 2.37 -25.09 -18.18
CA GLN A 216 2.21 -24.83 -16.74
C GLN A 216 1.89 -26.10 -15.93
N SER A 217 1.40 -27.16 -16.56
CA SER A 217 0.89 -28.36 -15.88
C SER A 217 1.95 -29.26 -15.23
N GLY A 218 3.24 -28.92 -15.32
CA GLY A 218 4.34 -29.77 -14.85
C GLY A 218 4.61 -29.73 -13.33
N THR A 219 4.14 -28.71 -12.61
CA THR A 219 4.47 -28.50 -11.18
C THR A 219 3.29 -27.98 -10.37
N TYR A 220 2.30 -28.85 -10.11
CA TYR A 220 1.27 -28.58 -9.11
C TYR A 220 1.79 -28.87 -7.68
N PRO A 221 1.26 -28.22 -6.64
CA PRO A 221 0.28 -27.13 -6.69
C PRO A 221 0.85 -25.79 -7.20
N LEU A 222 -0.02 -24.97 -7.77
CA LEU A 222 0.23 -23.62 -8.27
C LEU A 222 -0.52 -22.57 -7.43
N VAL A 223 -0.10 -21.31 -7.55
CA VAL A 223 -0.85 -20.13 -7.11
C VAL A 223 -1.11 -19.25 -8.33
N VAL A 224 -2.40 -19.06 -8.64
CA VAL A 224 -2.89 -18.10 -9.64
C VAL A 224 -3.24 -16.81 -8.89
N SER A 225 -2.74 -15.66 -9.35
CA SER A 225 -3.08 -14.33 -8.82
C SER A 225 -3.74 -13.50 -9.90
N VAL A 226 -4.98 -13.09 -9.67
CA VAL A 226 -5.82 -12.36 -10.61
C VAL A 226 -5.81 -10.87 -10.26
N ASN A 227 -5.31 -10.04 -11.18
CA ASN A 227 -5.02 -8.61 -11.02
C ASN A 227 -4.10 -8.30 -9.81
N GLU A 228 -3.85 -7.03 -9.54
CA GLU A 228 -3.15 -6.56 -8.32
C GLU A 228 -4.08 -6.65 -7.07
N GLY A 229 -4.51 -7.87 -6.74
CA GLY A 229 -5.40 -8.14 -5.61
C GLY A 229 -4.76 -7.91 -4.24
N PHE A 230 -5.30 -6.95 -3.48
CA PHE A 230 -4.81 -6.60 -2.14
C PHE A 230 -5.09 -7.70 -1.09
N GLN A 231 -4.20 -7.84 -0.10
CA GLN A 231 -4.33 -8.79 1.03
C GLN A 231 -4.70 -10.24 0.64
N GLY A 232 -4.30 -10.69 -0.55
CA GLY A 232 -4.55 -12.06 -1.02
C GLY A 232 -5.94 -12.29 -1.61
N ILE A 233 -6.74 -11.23 -1.81
CA ILE A 233 -7.85 -11.24 -2.78
C ILE A 233 -7.27 -11.56 -4.17
N GLY A 234 -8.05 -12.23 -5.04
CA GLY A 234 -7.59 -12.66 -6.37
C GLY A 234 -6.56 -13.80 -6.38
N LYS A 235 -5.98 -14.19 -5.22
CA LYS A 235 -5.03 -15.31 -5.14
C LYS A 235 -5.75 -16.64 -4.89
N ILE A 236 -5.59 -17.59 -5.79
CA ILE A 236 -6.21 -18.92 -5.79
C ILE A 236 -5.09 -19.97 -5.77
N LYS A 237 -5.19 -20.98 -4.89
CA LYS A 237 -4.30 -22.15 -4.94
C LYS A 237 -4.99 -23.20 -5.81
N VAL A 238 -4.24 -23.78 -6.74
CA VAL A 238 -4.70 -24.77 -7.71
C VAL A 238 -3.87 -26.03 -7.52
N ASN A 239 -4.51 -27.15 -7.16
CA ASN A 239 -3.82 -28.38 -6.74
C ASN A 239 -3.62 -29.39 -7.88
N ASN A 240 -4.32 -29.24 -9.00
CA ASN A 240 -4.28 -30.16 -10.14
C ASN A 240 -4.75 -29.43 -11.43
N HIS A 241 -4.78 -30.15 -12.56
CA HIS A 241 -5.16 -29.58 -13.86
C HIS A 241 -6.66 -29.29 -14.01
N GLU A 242 -7.54 -30.06 -13.37
CA GLU A 242 -9.00 -29.87 -13.39
C GLU A 242 -9.38 -28.54 -12.72
N GLU A 243 -8.84 -28.30 -11.52
CA GLU A 243 -8.95 -27.01 -10.83
C GLU A 243 -8.38 -25.83 -11.65
N LEU A 244 -7.37 -26.06 -12.50
CA LEU A 244 -6.83 -25.02 -13.38
C LEU A 244 -7.79 -24.68 -14.52
N CYS A 245 -8.47 -25.68 -15.08
CA CYS A 245 -9.49 -25.52 -16.12
C CYS A 245 -10.75 -24.83 -15.58
N ASP A 246 -11.17 -25.14 -14.35
CA ASP A 246 -12.28 -24.43 -13.68
C ASP A 246 -11.94 -22.95 -13.48
N VAL A 247 -10.73 -22.64 -13.00
CA VAL A 247 -10.24 -21.27 -12.84
C VAL A 247 -10.12 -20.56 -14.20
N GLU A 248 -9.71 -21.26 -15.27
CA GLU A 248 -9.71 -20.70 -16.63
C GLU A 248 -11.11 -20.33 -17.11
N GLY A 249 -12.08 -21.24 -16.99
CA GLY A 249 -13.47 -21.00 -17.41
C GLY A 249 -14.12 -19.86 -16.62
N MET A 250 -13.91 -19.82 -15.30
CA MET A 250 -14.31 -18.67 -14.47
C MET A 250 -13.68 -17.36 -14.96
N LEU A 251 -12.37 -17.36 -15.24
CA LEU A 251 -11.66 -16.17 -15.70
C LEU A 251 -12.11 -15.71 -17.09
N GLN A 252 -12.40 -16.64 -18.01
CA GLN A 252 -12.93 -16.30 -19.35
C GLN A 252 -14.29 -15.61 -19.27
N ILE A 253 -15.16 -15.99 -18.32
CA ILE A 253 -16.46 -15.35 -18.09
C ILE A 253 -16.30 -13.99 -17.39
N MET A 254 -15.36 -13.86 -16.44
CA MET A 254 -15.17 -12.62 -15.67
C MET A 254 -14.33 -11.55 -16.37
N SER A 255 -13.50 -11.92 -17.37
CA SER A 255 -12.48 -11.02 -17.92
C SER A 255 -13.02 -10.00 -18.92
N LYS A 256 -13.03 -8.73 -18.50
CA LYS A 256 -13.45 -7.58 -19.31
C LYS A 256 -12.24 -6.83 -19.88
N GLY A 257 -11.48 -7.47 -20.76
CA GLY A 257 -10.33 -6.87 -21.45
C GLY A 257 -9.07 -6.72 -20.60
N ASP A 258 -9.20 -6.17 -19.39
CA ASP A 258 -8.08 -5.67 -18.59
C ASP A 258 -7.68 -6.63 -17.43
N THR A 259 -7.93 -7.94 -17.57
CA THR A 259 -7.53 -8.93 -16.56
C THR A 259 -6.08 -9.36 -16.74
N GLU A 260 -5.22 -8.96 -15.82
CA GLU A 260 -3.88 -9.53 -15.66
C GLU A 260 -3.91 -10.79 -14.78
N VAL A 261 -3.09 -11.80 -15.10
CA VAL A 261 -2.95 -13.01 -14.28
C VAL A 261 -1.48 -13.40 -14.12
N GLU A 262 -1.00 -13.54 -12.89
CA GLU A 262 0.28 -14.19 -12.58
C GLU A 262 0.07 -15.64 -12.13
N VAL A 263 0.89 -16.56 -12.62
CA VAL A 263 0.99 -17.94 -12.12
C VAL A 263 2.38 -18.16 -11.52
N GLN A 264 2.43 -18.72 -10.31
CA GLN A 264 3.65 -19.03 -9.57
C GLN A 264 3.54 -20.42 -8.92
N PRO A 265 4.65 -21.15 -8.66
CA PRO A 265 4.60 -22.38 -7.89
C PRO A 265 4.12 -22.13 -6.45
N TYR A 266 3.35 -23.07 -5.90
CA TYR A 266 3.02 -23.04 -4.48
C TYR A 266 4.26 -23.34 -3.61
N VAL A 267 4.46 -22.55 -2.56
CA VAL A 267 5.46 -22.82 -1.52
C VAL A 267 4.72 -23.30 -0.27
N ASP A 268 5.10 -24.46 0.25
CA ASP A 268 4.61 -24.98 1.52
C ASP A 268 5.31 -24.25 2.69
N ALA A 269 4.85 -23.02 2.96
CA ALA A 269 5.46 -22.12 3.90
C ALA A 269 5.30 -22.59 5.36
N LYS A 270 6.39 -22.46 6.14
CA LYS A 270 6.40 -22.60 7.60
C LYS A 270 5.97 -21.30 8.28
N TYR A 271 6.29 -20.17 7.66
CA TYR A 271 5.93 -18.81 8.05
C TYR A 271 6.22 -17.82 6.91
N ASP A 272 5.67 -16.61 7.00
CA ASP A 272 6.11 -15.45 6.21
C ASP A 272 6.90 -14.46 7.06
N LEU A 273 7.79 -13.71 6.41
CA LEU A 273 8.49 -12.56 6.97
C LEU A 273 8.07 -11.29 6.23
N HIS A 274 7.58 -10.30 6.98
CA HIS A 274 7.45 -8.93 6.49
C HIS A 274 8.69 -8.15 6.90
N VAL A 275 9.50 -7.71 5.94
CA VAL A 275 10.69 -6.88 6.20
C VAL A 275 10.41 -5.47 5.71
N GLN A 276 10.30 -4.52 6.64
CA GLN A 276 10.00 -3.13 6.36
C GLN A 276 11.21 -2.21 6.62
N LYS A 277 11.23 -1.09 5.91
CA LYS A 277 12.16 0.04 6.08
C LYS A 277 11.34 1.31 6.31
N VAL A 278 11.72 2.10 7.31
CA VAL A 278 11.19 3.47 7.54
C VAL A 278 12.36 4.42 7.78
N GLY A 279 12.67 5.25 6.78
CA GLY A 279 13.82 6.14 6.76
C GLY A 279 15.14 5.35 6.78
N HIS A 280 15.76 5.28 7.95
CA HIS A 280 16.98 4.49 8.19
C HIS A 280 16.74 3.24 9.05
N GLU A 281 15.57 3.11 9.67
CA GLU A 281 15.24 1.95 10.50
C GLU A 281 14.74 0.79 9.64
N TYR A 282 15.13 -0.44 10.02
CA TYR A 282 14.67 -1.69 9.41
C TYR A 282 14.07 -2.57 10.51
N LYS A 283 12.88 -3.12 10.25
CA LYS A 283 12.20 -4.07 11.16
C LYS A 283 11.79 -5.31 10.39
N THR A 284 11.81 -6.46 11.05
CA THR A 284 11.30 -7.73 10.50
C THR A 284 10.27 -8.30 11.44
N PHE A 285 9.10 -8.63 10.89
CA PHE A 285 8.06 -9.33 11.61
C PHE A 285 7.89 -10.73 11.01
N ILE A 286 7.94 -11.76 11.86
CA ILE A 286 7.55 -13.12 11.49
C ILE A 286 6.06 -13.30 11.76
N ARG A 287 5.33 -13.77 10.75
CA ARG A 287 3.90 -14.10 10.86
C ARG A 287 3.71 -15.60 10.75
N ARG A 288 2.88 -16.16 11.64
CA ARG A 288 2.53 -17.59 11.64
C ARG A 288 1.02 -17.75 11.70
N GLY A 289 0.44 -18.36 10.66
CA GLY A 289 -0.97 -18.72 10.65
C GLY A 289 -1.28 -19.72 11.77
N ILE A 290 -2.30 -19.42 12.59
CA ILE A 290 -2.78 -20.30 13.66
C ILE A 290 -3.80 -21.27 13.08
N CYS A 291 -4.68 -20.77 12.21
CA CYS A 291 -5.42 -21.61 11.29
C CYS A 291 -4.45 -22.25 10.27
N LYS A 292 -4.73 -23.50 9.84
CA LYS A 292 -3.97 -24.18 8.77
C LYS A 292 -4.31 -23.65 7.37
N HIS A 293 -4.54 -22.35 7.24
CA HIS A 293 -4.86 -21.70 5.98
C HIS A 293 -3.56 -21.35 5.23
N TRP A 294 -3.51 -21.60 3.92
CA TRP A 294 -2.27 -21.48 3.15
C TRP A 294 -1.81 -20.02 2.93
N LYS A 295 -2.74 -19.07 3.02
CA LYS A 295 -2.46 -17.63 3.15
C LYS A 295 -2.38 -17.30 4.64
N SER A 296 -1.16 -17.18 5.17
CA SER A 296 -0.93 -16.82 6.58
C SER A 296 -1.49 -15.44 6.97
N ASN A 297 -1.75 -14.57 5.99
CA ASN A 297 -2.39 -13.27 6.18
C ASN A 297 -3.93 -13.33 6.27
N VAL A 298 -4.54 -14.51 6.15
CA VAL A 298 -6.01 -14.70 6.17
C VAL A 298 -6.41 -15.50 7.41
N GLY A 299 -7.16 -14.85 8.30
CA GLY A 299 -7.54 -15.40 9.60
C GLY A 299 -6.48 -15.16 10.68
N SER A 300 -6.64 -15.82 11.83
CA SER A 300 -5.82 -15.59 13.02
C SER A 300 -4.36 -15.97 12.77
N SER A 301 -3.45 -15.02 12.93
CA SER A 301 -2.00 -15.23 12.86
C SER A 301 -1.30 -14.63 14.08
N VAL A 302 -0.26 -15.29 14.57
CA VAL A 302 0.71 -14.69 15.50
C VAL A 302 1.63 -13.79 14.68
N LEU A 303 1.91 -12.59 15.19
CA LEU A 303 2.95 -11.71 14.66
C LEU A 303 3.96 -11.41 15.76
N GLU A 304 5.24 -11.58 15.46
CA GLU A 304 6.36 -11.41 16.39
C GLU A 304 7.43 -10.56 15.70
N GLN A 305 8.00 -9.57 16.40
CA GLN A 305 9.13 -8.79 15.86
C GLN A 305 10.44 -9.54 16.13
N ILE A 306 11.26 -9.71 15.10
CA ILE A 306 12.55 -10.39 15.17
C ILE A 306 13.68 -9.49 14.63
N GLN A 307 14.92 -9.84 14.99
CA GLN A 307 16.10 -9.15 14.47
C GLN A 307 16.17 -9.24 12.94
N THR A 308 16.22 -8.10 12.26
CA THR A 308 16.37 -8.06 10.79
C THR A 308 17.72 -8.60 10.35
N ASN A 309 17.69 -9.51 9.37
CA ASN A 309 18.86 -10.10 8.74
C ASN A 309 19.47 -9.14 7.69
N GLU A 310 20.80 -8.98 7.72
CA GLU A 310 21.55 -8.17 6.73
C GLU A 310 21.28 -8.59 5.28
N ARG A 311 21.00 -9.87 5.03
CA ARG A 311 20.62 -10.36 3.69
C ARG A 311 19.31 -9.74 3.20
N HIS A 312 18.34 -9.51 4.08
CA HIS A 312 17.09 -8.85 3.72
C HIS A 312 17.26 -7.34 3.52
N LYS A 313 18.17 -6.71 4.30
CA LYS A 313 18.58 -5.31 4.06
C LYS A 313 19.26 -5.15 2.69
N LYS A 314 20.10 -6.10 2.27
CA LYS A 314 20.69 -6.15 0.92
C LYS A 314 19.61 -6.22 -0.18
N TYR A 315 18.59 -7.06 -0.03
CA TYR A 315 17.46 -7.12 -0.98
C TYR A 315 16.76 -5.76 -1.08
N LEU A 316 16.36 -5.17 0.04
CA LEU A 316 15.72 -3.85 0.07
C LEU A 316 16.61 -2.76 -0.53
N LYS A 317 17.91 -2.74 -0.23
CA LYS A 317 18.85 -1.78 -0.82
C LYS A 317 18.89 -1.92 -2.35
N ALA A 318 19.09 -3.13 -2.86
CA ALA A 318 19.18 -3.38 -4.29
C ALA A 318 17.88 -3.04 -5.05
N ILE A 319 16.72 -3.23 -4.41
CA ILE A 319 15.43 -2.76 -4.92
C ILE A 319 15.43 -1.22 -5.00
N THR A 320 15.83 -0.51 -3.94
CA THR A 320 15.89 0.97 -3.94
C THR A 320 16.98 1.55 -4.83
N ASP A 321 18.05 0.81 -5.11
CA ASP A 321 19.07 1.19 -6.09
C ASP A 321 18.52 1.10 -7.53
N HIS A 322 17.62 0.15 -7.80
CA HIS A 322 17.01 -0.09 -9.12
C HIS A 322 15.81 0.84 -9.43
N VAL A 323 14.90 1.06 -8.48
CA VAL A 323 13.72 1.94 -8.68
C VAL A 323 13.98 3.41 -8.29
N GLY A 324 15.11 3.68 -7.64
CA GLY A 324 15.42 4.98 -7.05
C GLY A 324 14.90 5.14 -5.60
N PRO A 325 15.17 6.30 -4.97
CA PRO A 325 15.11 6.43 -3.52
C PRO A 325 13.72 6.17 -2.92
N MET A 326 13.63 5.14 -2.08
CA MET A 326 12.48 4.86 -1.21
C MET A 326 12.85 5.09 0.25
N GLN A 327 12.01 5.84 0.95
CA GLN A 327 12.10 6.08 2.40
C GLN A 327 11.22 5.09 3.18
N ILE A 328 10.07 4.68 2.63
CA ILE A 328 9.18 3.69 3.24
C ILE A 328 8.93 2.59 2.22
N CYS A 329 9.32 1.37 2.54
CA CYS A 329 9.09 0.21 1.66
C CYS A 329 9.19 -1.10 2.42
N SER A 330 8.61 -2.17 1.86
CA SER A 330 8.75 -3.53 2.40
C SER A 330 8.97 -4.60 1.33
N ILE A 331 9.43 -5.76 1.78
CA ILE A 331 9.37 -7.03 1.05
C ILE A 331 8.69 -8.09 1.90
N ASP A 332 7.93 -8.94 1.23
CA ASP A 332 7.24 -10.09 1.82
C ASP A 332 7.91 -11.39 1.35
N ILE A 333 8.34 -12.22 2.31
CA ILE A 333 9.18 -13.41 2.07
C ILE A 333 8.49 -14.66 2.63
N LEU A 334 8.22 -15.65 1.77
CA LEU A 334 7.81 -16.98 2.24
C LEU A 334 9.06 -17.76 2.67
N VAL A 335 9.00 -18.45 3.82
CA VAL A 335 10.03 -19.41 4.22
C VAL A 335 9.44 -20.81 4.22
N SER A 336 9.94 -21.70 3.36
CA SER A 336 9.44 -23.07 3.25
C SER A 336 9.73 -23.92 4.49
N LYS A 337 9.11 -25.10 4.60
CA LYS A 337 9.41 -26.06 5.69
C LYS A 337 10.87 -26.53 5.67
N GLU A 338 11.49 -26.59 4.49
CA GLU A 338 12.93 -26.84 4.29
C GLU A 338 13.82 -25.62 4.54
N GLY A 339 13.27 -24.47 4.95
CA GLY A 339 14.03 -23.25 5.26
C GLY A 339 14.44 -22.40 4.06
N ARG A 340 13.87 -22.63 2.86
CA ARG A 340 14.16 -21.82 1.68
C ARG A 340 13.35 -20.52 1.68
N GLU A 341 14.04 -19.39 1.54
CA GLU A 341 13.43 -18.05 1.42
C GLU A 341 12.99 -17.76 -0.01
N PHE A 342 11.79 -17.20 -0.18
CA PHE A 342 11.27 -16.73 -1.46
C PHE A 342 10.61 -15.34 -1.31
N VAL A 343 11.23 -14.31 -1.89
CA VAL A 343 10.63 -12.96 -1.97
C VAL A 343 9.47 -13.02 -2.97
N HIS A 344 8.25 -12.84 -2.48
CA HIS A 344 7.02 -13.02 -3.27
C HIS A 344 6.27 -11.71 -3.54
N ASP A 345 6.50 -10.67 -2.72
CA ASP A 345 5.99 -9.33 -2.98
C ASP A 345 6.95 -8.25 -2.49
N VAL A 346 6.76 -7.06 -3.03
CA VAL A 346 7.51 -5.83 -2.74
C VAL A 346 6.50 -4.69 -2.72
N ASN A 347 6.60 -3.76 -1.77
CA ASN A 347 5.61 -2.71 -1.58
C ASN A 347 6.27 -1.34 -1.33
N ASP A 348 5.78 -0.30 -2.01
CA ASP A 348 6.10 1.12 -1.75
C ASP A 348 5.13 1.75 -0.74
N VAL A 349 3.93 1.17 -0.60
CA VAL A 349 2.92 1.49 0.41
C VAL A 349 2.67 0.25 1.28
N MET A 350 2.73 0.40 2.61
CA MET A 350 2.63 -0.72 3.55
C MET A 350 1.76 -0.40 4.76
N ALA A 351 1.21 -1.44 5.41
CA ALA A 351 0.59 -1.32 6.71
C ALA A 351 1.65 -1.43 7.82
N TYR A 352 1.50 -0.62 8.88
CA TYR A 352 2.35 -0.68 10.06
C TYR A 352 1.82 -1.72 11.04
N PHE A 353 2.71 -2.54 11.61
CA PHE A 353 2.34 -3.71 12.41
C PHE A 353 2.98 -3.75 13.80
N GLY A 354 2.38 -4.54 14.70
CA GLY A 354 2.88 -4.76 16.05
C GLY A 354 2.80 -3.52 16.94
N GLU A 355 3.46 -3.60 18.10
CA GLU A 355 3.46 -2.53 19.12
C GLU A 355 4.14 -1.26 18.63
N SER A 356 5.19 -1.37 17.80
CA SER A 356 5.94 -0.23 17.27
C SER A 356 5.27 0.53 16.12
N ALA A 357 4.04 0.15 15.73
CA ALA A 357 3.32 0.79 14.62
C ALA A 357 3.04 2.29 14.83
N GLU A 358 2.87 2.75 16.08
CA GLU A 358 2.74 4.19 16.38
C GLU A 358 4.09 4.93 16.31
N ASP A 359 5.22 4.22 16.51
CA ASP A 359 6.56 4.78 16.35
C ASP A 359 6.91 4.89 14.86
N ASP A 360 6.59 3.87 14.05
CA ASP A 360 6.75 3.90 12.60
C ASP A 360 5.98 5.06 11.95
N ARG A 361 4.73 5.30 12.39
CA ARG A 361 3.91 6.43 11.93
C ARG A 361 4.52 7.79 12.34
N ARG A 362 5.15 7.88 13.51
CA ARG A 362 5.92 9.06 13.93
C ARG A 362 7.20 9.24 13.10
N ALA A 363 7.91 8.17 12.78
CA ALA A 363 9.06 8.24 11.86
C ALA A 363 8.63 8.67 10.44
N ALA A 364 7.51 8.14 9.94
CA ALA A 364 6.89 8.57 8.68
C ALA A 364 6.50 10.07 8.69
N SER A 365 5.92 10.59 9.79
CA SER A 365 5.56 12.00 9.88
C SER A 365 6.78 12.94 9.88
N LEU A 366 7.92 12.51 10.46
CA LEU A 366 9.19 13.24 10.38
C LEU A 366 9.74 13.28 8.95
N LEU A 367 9.68 12.16 8.22
CA LEU A 367 10.09 12.10 6.80
C LEU A 367 9.21 13.00 5.91
N LEU A 368 7.90 13.03 6.16
CA LEU A 368 6.95 13.91 5.46
C LEU A 368 7.17 15.38 5.82
N ARG A 369 7.47 15.71 7.08
CA ARG A 369 7.84 17.07 7.48
C ARG A 369 9.14 17.53 6.79
N ALA A 370 10.14 16.65 6.69
CA ALA A 370 11.38 16.93 5.97
C ALA A 370 11.15 17.12 4.45
N LEU A 371 10.30 16.30 3.83
CA LEU A 371 9.88 16.47 2.42
C LEU A 371 9.24 17.84 2.17
N MET A 372 8.46 18.34 3.13
CA MET A 372 7.76 19.63 3.07
C MET A 372 8.62 20.82 3.54
N ALA A 373 9.86 20.62 3.98
CA ALA A 373 10.72 21.70 4.48
C ALA A 373 10.99 22.77 3.39
N PRO A 374 11.14 24.05 3.75
CA PRO A 374 11.64 25.06 2.81
C PRO A 374 13.03 24.66 2.31
N ARG A 375 13.18 24.42 0.99
CA ARG A 375 14.51 24.22 0.40
C ARG A 375 15.24 25.57 0.46
N ILE A 376 16.29 25.66 1.26
CA ILE A 376 17.17 26.82 1.27
C ILE A 376 17.86 26.89 -0.08
N VAL A 377 17.41 27.81 -0.95
CA VAL A 377 18.11 28.14 -2.18
C VAL A 377 19.32 28.97 -1.79
N THR A 378 20.45 28.31 -1.59
CA THR A 378 21.75 28.99 -1.48
C THR A 378 22.11 29.56 -2.85
N SER A 379 21.64 30.77 -3.13
CA SER A 379 22.14 31.59 -4.22
C SER A 379 23.68 31.64 -4.14
N PRO A 380 24.42 31.31 -5.21
CA PRO A 380 25.87 31.35 -5.16
C PRO A 380 26.33 32.80 -4.96
N VAL A 381 26.84 33.10 -3.77
CA VAL A 381 27.40 34.41 -3.44
C VAL A 381 28.56 34.69 -4.38
N THR A 382 28.38 35.64 -5.29
CA THR A 382 29.42 36.06 -6.23
C THR A 382 30.46 36.88 -5.47
N THR A 383 31.50 36.22 -4.96
CA THR A 383 32.60 36.89 -4.27
C THR A 383 33.50 37.63 -5.27
N GLU A 384 33.16 38.88 -5.55
CA GLU A 384 34.03 39.82 -6.26
C GLU A 384 35.24 40.21 -5.39
N ASN A 385 36.20 39.30 -5.27
CA ASN A 385 37.52 39.61 -4.72
C ASN A 385 38.30 40.43 -5.75
N GLY A 386 38.32 41.75 -5.56
CA GLY A 386 39.08 42.65 -6.43
C GLY A 386 40.59 42.44 -6.34
N VAL A 387 41.26 42.52 -7.49
CA VAL A 387 42.74 42.59 -7.61
C VAL A 387 43.08 43.77 -8.51
N SER A 388 44.07 44.57 -8.11
CA SER A 388 44.40 45.87 -8.70
C SER A 388 45.61 45.85 -9.64
N HIS A 389 45.82 46.99 -10.33
CA HIS A 389 46.97 47.43 -11.15
C HIS A 389 46.91 47.17 -12.68
N PRO A 390 47.54 48.02 -13.52
CA PRO A 390 47.55 49.49 -13.45
C PRO A 390 47.31 50.19 -14.83
N HIS A 391 47.26 51.52 -14.85
CA HIS A 391 46.99 52.39 -16.02
C HIS A 391 48.07 52.38 -17.13
N ILE A 392 47.60 52.47 -18.39
CA ILE A 392 48.19 53.32 -19.48
C ILE A 392 47.01 53.95 -20.28
N PRO A 393 47.05 55.25 -20.68
CA PRO A 393 45.97 55.90 -21.44
C PRO A 393 46.33 56.34 -22.88
N SER A 394 45.33 56.29 -23.78
CA SER A 394 45.12 57.19 -24.96
C SER A 394 43.63 57.03 -25.36
N GLU A 395 42.82 58.09 -25.30
CA GLU A 395 42.51 59.02 -26.40
C GLU A 395 41.54 58.50 -27.47
N ALA A 396 40.46 59.26 -27.68
CA ALA A 396 39.53 59.11 -28.81
C ALA A 396 39.91 60.11 -29.93
N PRO A 397 39.29 59.99 -31.12
CA PRO A 397 38.30 61.02 -31.43
C PRO A 397 37.05 60.52 -32.19
N SER A 398 36.09 61.44 -32.31
CA SER A 398 34.75 61.32 -32.90
C SER A 398 34.67 61.62 -34.40
N THR A 399 33.66 61.05 -35.09
CA THR A 399 32.77 61.67 -36.11
C THR A 399 31.62 60.69 -36.41
N SER A 400 30.32 61.01 -36.27
CA SER A 400 29.41 61.66 -37.26
C SER A 400 29.40 60.98 -38.65
N THR A 401 28.26 60.77 -39.35
CA THR A 401 27.01 61.58 -39.43
C THR A 401 25.86 60.78 -40.09
N ASN A 402 24.58 61.19 -39.86
CA ASN A 402 23.35 60.89 -40.65
C ASN A 402 22.85 59.41 -40.73
N GLY A 403 21.54 59.11 -40.79
CA GLY A 403 20.33 59.93 -40.56
C GLY A 403 19.08 59.44 -41.35
N HIS A 404 17.87 59.59 -40.78
CA HIS A 404 16.53 59.40 -41.41
C HIS A 404 16.11 57.94 -41.78
N HIS A 405 14.82 57.55 -41.84
CA HIS A 405 13.62 57.89 -41.03
C HIS A 405 12.44 56.90 -41.28
N HIS A 406 11.42 56.93 -40.42
CA HIS A 406 10.07 56.34 -40.56
C HIS A 406 9.88 54.81 -40.64
N GLY A 407 8.63 54.38 -40.40
CA GLY A 407 8.19 52.98 -40.31
C GLY A 407 6.82 52.69 -40.98
N PRO A 408 5.87 52.00 -40.34
CA PRO A 408 5.53 50.64 -40.81
C PRO A 408 4.04 50.36 -41.12
N ARG A 409 3.73 49.39 -42.03
CA ARG A 409 2.53 48.49 -41.95
C ARG A 409 2.36 47.41 -43.06
N ARG A 410 1.84 46.24 -42.63
CA ARG A 410 0.86 45.31 -43.28
C ARG A 410 1.25 44.29 -44.40
N LEU A 411 0.47 43.19 -44.38
CA LEU A 411 0.31 42.01 -45.28
C LEU A 411 -0.69 42.33 -46.45
N PRO A 412 -1.10 41.44 -47.40
CA PRO A 412 -0.95 39.97 -47.61
C PRO A 412 -0.54 39.61 -49.10
N PRO A 413 -0.97 38.53 -49.84
CA PRO A 413 -1.63 37.22 -49.58
C PRO A 413 -1.00 35.97 -50.30
N GLN A 414 -1.74 34.85 -50.41
CA GLN A 414 -1.42 33.55 -51.07
C GLN A 414 -1.72 33.47 -52.60
N PRO A 415 -1.17 32.45 -53.30
CA PRO A 415 -1.83 31.72 -54.40
C PRO A 415 -1.89 30.17 -54.21
N THR A 416 -2.42 29.41 -55.20
CA THR A 416 -3.01 28.05 -55.05
C THR A 416 -2.75 27.04 -56.21
N THR A 417 -3.38 25.83 -56.15
CA THR A 417 -3.48 24.72 -57.17
C THR A 417 -2.22 23.82 -57.33
N SER A 418 -2.24 22.52 -57.70
CA SER A 418 -3.22 21.55 -58.32
C SER A 418 -2.88 20.08 -57.88
N GLN A 419 -3.43 18.91 -58.29
CA GLN A 419 -4.59 18.42 -59.09
C GLN A 419 -4.78 16.86 -58.92
N HIS A 420 -5.78 16.26 -59.62
CA HIS A 420 -5.85 14.88 -60.17
C HIS A 420 -6.11 13.60 -59.29
N LEU A 421 -7.41 13.28 -59.10
CA LEU A 421 -8.16 12.04 -59.52
C LEU A 421 -7.72 10.60 -59.12
N PRO A 422 -8.59 9.56 -59.20
CA PRO A 422 -9.98 9.50 -59.72
C PRO A 422 -11.06 9.03 -58.71
N ARG A 423 -12.25 8.69 -59.23
CA ARG A 423 -13.55 8.55 -58.53
C ARG A 423 -14.29 7.28 -58.97
N VAL A 424 -14.89 6.57 -58.02
CA VAL A 424 -16.09 5.73 -58.22
C VAL A 424 -17.04 6.01 -57.04
N GLY A 425 -18.34 5.95 -57.25
CA GLY A 425 -19.34 6.07 -56.19
C GLY A 425 -20.59 5.28 -56.54
N ASN A 426 -21.60 5.38 -55.69
CA ASN A 426 -23.01 5.19 -56.04
C ASN A 426 -23.85 6.02 -55.05
N ASP A 427 -24.96 6.53 -55.53
CA ASP A 427 -25.99 7.17 -54.70
C ASP A 427 -26.78 6.09 -53.93
N ASP A 428 -27.38 6.46 -52.79
CA ASP A 428 -28.84 6.60 -52.77
C ASP A 428 -29.35 7.42 -51.59
N LYS A 429 -30.55 8.01 -51.75
CA LYS A 429 -31.28 8.71 -50.67
C LYS A 429 -32.40 7.80 -50.15
N ILE A 430 -32.62 7.79 -48.84
CA ILE A 430 -33.93 7.43 -48.26
C ILE A 430 -34.33 8.48 -47.22
N GLU A 431 -35.57 8.94 -47.28
CA GLU A 431 -36.14 9.97 -46.41
C GLU A 431 -36.72 9.38 -45.11
N THR A 432 -36.94 10.26 -44.12
CA THR A 432 -37.53 9.91 -42.83
C THR A 432 -39.03 9.61 -42.93
N HIS A 433 -39.46 8.42 -42.50
CA HIS A 433 -40.86 8.15 -42.18
C HIS A 433 -41.01 7.49 -40.80
N HIS A 434 -41.87 8.07 -39.96
CA HIS A 434 -42.24 7.48 -38.67
C HIS A 434 -43.10 6.22 -38.85
N HIS A 435 -42.92 5.24 -37.96
CA HIS A 435 -43.92 4.22 -37.67
C HIS A 435 -44.11 4.08 -36.15
N LYS A 436 -45.36 3.96 -35.71
CA LYS A 436 -45.71 3.71 -34.30
C LYS A 436 -45.71 2.20 -34.05
N GLY A 437 -44.84 1.72 -33.17
CA GLY A 437 -44.87 0.35 -32.65
C GLY A 437 -45.36 0.34 -31.20
N ASN A 438 -46.52 -0.25 -30.94
CA ASN A 438 -46.99 -0.47 -29.57
C ASN A 438 -46.28 -1.67 -28.94
N TYR A 439 -45.44 -1.42 -27.93
CA TYR A 439 -45.01 -2.45 -26.98
C TYR A 439 -45.31 -1.98 -25.56
N ALA A 440 -46.07 -2.77 -24.81
CA ALA A 440 -46.37 -2.50 -23.41
C ALA A 440 -45.16 -2.89 -22.53
N PRO A 441 -44.85 -2.14 -21.46
CA PRO A 441 -43.83 -2.54 -20.50
C PRO A 441 -44.27 -3.78 -19.68
N PRO A 442 -43.34 -4.63 -19.24
CA PRO A 442 -43.66 -5.75 -18.35
C PRO A 442 -44.15 -5.24 -16.98
N PRO A 443 -44.99 -6.00 -16.27
CA PRO A 443 -45.56 -5.58 -14.99
C PRO A 443 -44.50 -5.49 -13.88
N PRO A 444 -44.66 -4.58 -12.90
CA PRO A 444 -43.72 -4.41 -11.80
C PRO A 444 -43.78 -5.60 -10.83
N ILE A 445 -42.62 -6.19 -10.55
CA ILE A 445 -42.47 -7.23 -9.51
C ILE A 445 -42.66 -6.58 -8.12
N PRO A 446 -43.47 -7.18 -7.22
CA PRO A 446 -43.74 -6.59 -5.91
C PRO A 446 -42.48 -6.53 -5.03
N ARG A 447 -42.35 -5.44 -4.27
CA ARG A 447 -41.26 -5.24 -3.29
C ARG A 447 -41.39 -6.23 -2.13
N ALA A 448 -40.54 -7.26 -2.10
CA ALA A 448 -40.27 -7.99 -0.86
C ALA A 448 -39.47 -7.09 0.11
N ALA A 449 -39.73 -7.24 1.41
CA ALA A 449 -39.04 -6.51 2.46
C ALA A 449 -37.64 -7.09 2.77
N SER A 450 -36.84 -6.33 3.51
CA SER A 450 -35.62 -6.75 4.22
C SER A 450 -34.60 -7.59 3.44
N ARG A 451 -33.57 -6.93 2.92
CA ARG A 451 -32.20 -7.49 2.97
C ARG A 451 -31.34 -6.60 3.84
N GLU A 452 -30.96 -7.10 5.01
CA GLU A 452 -29.89 -6.50 5.80
C GLU A 452 -28.59 -6.60 5.00
N SER A 453 -27.89 -5.48 4.86
CA SER A 453 -26.55 -5.47 4.32
C SER A 453 -25.59 -6.05 5.37
N ILE A 454 -25.26 -7.34 5.24
CA ILE A 454 -24.24 -8.00 6.07
C ILE A 454 -22.88 -7.40 5.70
N SER A 455 -22.56 -6.29 6.35
CA SER A 455 -21.24 -5.68 6.32
C SER A 455 -20.26 -6.62 7.02
N TYR A 456 -19.21 -7.04 6.32
CA TYR A 456 -18.04 -7.66 6.93
C TYR A 456 -17.21 -6.59 7.68
N VAL A 457 -17.80 -6.06 8.75
CA VAL A 457 -17.07 -5.37 9.82
C VAL A 457 -16.35 -6.44 10.65
N ASP A 458 -15.10 -6.18 11.02
CA ASP A 458 -14.26 -7.08 11.81
C ASP A 458 -14.73 -7.12 13.27
N ASP A 459 -15.86 -7.77 13.54
CA ASP A 459 -16.37 -8.07 14.87
C ASP A 459 -15.63 -9.27 15.50
N THR A 460 -14.29 -9.21 15.52
CA THR A 460 -13.43 -10.19 16.20
C THR A 460 -13.82 -10.31 17.68
N MET A 461 -14.29 -9.23 18.30
CA MET A 461 -14.73 -9.22 19.70
C MET A 461 -16.07 -9.95 19.93
N GLY A 462 -17.07 -9.76 19.08
CA GLY A 462 -18.33 -10.51 19.16
C GLY A 462 -18.19 -11.96 18.71
N GLN A 463 -17.16 -12.31 17.92
CA GLN A 463 -16.75 -13.70 17.74
C GLN A 463 -16.16 -14.28 19.04
N LEU A 464 -15.17 -13.61 19.66
CA LEU A 464 -14.61 -14.05 20.95
C LEU A 464 -15.68 -14.21 22.03
N LYS A 465 -16.61 -13.25 22.16
CA LYS A 465 -17.71 -13.32 23.14
C LYS A 465 -18.61 -14.54 22.93
N ARG A 466 -18.90 -14.90 21.68
CA ARG A 466 -19.66 -16.13 21.35
C ARG A 466 -18.87 -17.40 21.67
N THR A 467 -17.55 -17.41 21.42
CA THR A 467 -16.70 -18.53 21.82
C THR A 467 -16.64 -18.71 23.34
N PHE A 468 -16.41 -17.64 24.11
CA PHE A 468 -16.34 -17.73 25.58
C PHE A 468 -17.68 -18.08 26.23
N ALA A 469 -18.81 -17.58 25.71
CA ALA A 469 -20.14 -17.97 26.19
C ALA A 469 -20.42 -19.48 26.03
N GLY A 470 -19.84 -20.12 25.00
CA GLY A 470 -19.95 -21.56 24.77
C GLY A 470 -19.10 -22.45 25.69
N PHE A 471 -18.31 -21.88 26.61
CA PHE A 471 -17.45 -22.63 27.54
C PHE A 471 -17.81 -22.44 29.02
N PHE A 472 -18.69 -21.50 29.38
CA PHE A 472 -18.98 -21.12 30.79
C PHE A 472 -20.45 -20.76 31.06
N GLY A 473 -21.37 -21.61 30.61
CA GLY A 473 -22.74 -21.71 31.13
C GLY A 473 -23.54 -22.81 30.42
N GLU A 474 -24.62 -23.42 30.95
CA GLU A 474 -25.30 -23.35 32.27
C GLU A 474 -24.95 -22.22 33.25
#